data_AF-A0A1G4B4F3-F1
#
_entry.id   AF-A0A1G4B4F3-F1
#
_cell.length_a   1.000
_cell.length_b   1.000
_cell.length_c   1.000
_cell.angle_alpha   90.00
_cell.angle_beta   90.00
_cell.angle_gamma   90.00
#
_symmetry.space_group_name_H-M   'P 1'
#
loop_
_entity.id
_entity.type
_entity.pdbx_description
1 polymer ?
#
loop_
_entity_poly.entity_id
_entity_poly.type
_entity_poly.pdbx_seq_one_letter_code
_entity_poly.pdbx_strand_id
1 'polypeptide(L)'
;MRSQSLLLTFLSASLATSSSSPFYTEHQYPFIDDDATDDTTAAATAGTGPVVSSAFQCDLPPPVAPSDGLPSARDLFTSEAAIRKQVERHAALVRVPSICYDDLGDFDKDERWNVFYELHDVLKKTYPVL
;
A
#
# COMPACT_ATOMS: atom_id res chain seq x y z
N MET A 1 -25.92 53.30 3.43
CA MET A 1 -27.16 52.49 3.47
C MET A 1 -27.14 51.54 2.29
N ARG A 2 -27.59 50.28 2.48
CA ARG A 2 -27.64 49.13 1.55
C ARG A 2 -26.26 48.46 1.39
N SER A 3 -25.88 47.41 2.11
CA SER A 3 -26.54 46.13 2.44
C SER A 3 -27.12 45.43 1.21
N GLN A 4 -26.37 44.44 0.69
CA GLN A 4 -26.91 43.24 0.06
C GLN A 4 -25.99 42.07 0.40
N SER A 5 -26.42 41.29 1.39
CA SER A 5 -25.97 39.93 1.61
C SER A 5 -26.52 39.04 0.50
N LEU A 6 -25.67 38.23 -0.13
CA LEU A 6 -26.11 37.09 -0.92
C LEU A 6 -25.29 35.88 -0.48
N LEU A 7 -25.98 35.00 0.25
CA LEU A 7 -25.55 33.68 0.67
C LEU A 7 -25.21 32.84 -0.56
N LEU A 8 -23.98 32.33 -0.64
CA LEU A 8 -23.71 31.13 -1.42
C LEU A 8 -23.57 29.94 -0.46
N THR A 9 -24.58 29.08 -0.55
CA THR A 9 -24.72 27.78 0.07
C THR A 9 -23.52 26.89 -0.24
N PHE A 10 -22.93 26.32 0.80
CA PHE A 10 -21.95 25.24 0.73
C PHE A 10 -22.61 24.00 0.11
N LEU A 11 -22.15 23.61 -1.09
CA LEU A 11 -22.46 22.33 -1.69
C LEU A 11 -21.37 21.34 -1.26
N SER A 12 -21.63 20.56 -0.22
CA SER A 12 -20.82 19.42 0.18
C SER A 12 -21.05 18.29 -0.84
N ALA A 13 -20.14 18.17 -1.80
CA ALA A 13 -20.08 17.02 -2.69
C ALA A 13 -19.19 15.94 -2.03
N SER A 14 -19.82 14.94 -1.43
CA SER A 14 -19.16 13.67 -1.12
C SER A 14 -18.84 12.98 -2.45
N LEU A 15 -17.59 13.07 -2.91
CA LEU A 15 -17.10 12.19 -3.97
C LEU A 15 -16.90 10.80 -3.37
N ALA A 16 -17.89 9.93 -3.55
CA ALA A 16 -17.68 8.49 -3.49
C ALA A 16 -16.79 8.10 -4.68
N THR A 17 -15.52 7.80 -4.42
CA THR A 17 -14.63 7.16 -5.39
C THR A 17 -15.09 5.72 -5.61
N SER A 18 -16.01 5.52 -6.55
CA SER A 18 -16.33 4.21 -7.11
C SER A 18 -15.25 3.85 -8.12
N SER A 19 -14.20 3.15 -7.69
CA SER A 19 -13.14 2.63 -8.56
C SER A 19 -13.56 1.29 -9.18
N SER A 20 -14.66 1.27 -9.94
CA SER A 20 -14.97 0.11 -10.78
C SER A 20 -14.31 0.28 -12.14
N SER A 21 -13.04 -0.13 -12.23
CA SER A 21 -12.40 -0.32 -13.53
C SER A 21 -13.07 -1.49 -14.25
N PRO A 22 -13.50 -1.36 -15.52
CA PRO A 22 -14.10 -2.46 -16.28
C PRO A 22 -13.11 -3.58 -16.62
N PHE A 23 -11.83 -3.41 -16.28
CA PHE A 23 -10.76 -4.37 -16.56
C PHE A 23 -10.29 -5.17 -15.33
N TYR A 24 -10.83 -4.90 -14.13
CA TYR A 24 -10.46 -5.63 -12.92
C TYR A 24 -11.70 -6.15 -12.22
N THR A 25 -11.98 -7.44 -12.39
CA THR A 25 -12.92 -8.15 -11.53
C THR A 25 -12.20 -8.42 -10.21
N GLU A 26 -12.36 -7.53 -9.24
CA GLU A 26 -11.91 -7.77 -7.88
C GLU A 26 -12.71 -8.97 -7.34
N HIS A 27 -12.09 -10.15 -7.33
CA HIS A 27 -12.57 -11.25 -6.50
C HIS A 27 -12.38 -10.80 -5.06
N GLN A 28 -13.44 -10.23 -4.49
CA GLN A 28 -13.52 -9.82 -3.11
C GLN A 28 -13.41 -11.06 -2.25
N TYR A 29 -12.18 -11.45 -1.93
CA TYR A 29 -11.94 -12.36 -0.82
C TYR A 29 -12.39 -11.61 0.43
N PRO A 30 -13.26 -12.21 1.27
CA PRO A 30 -13.64 -11.59 2.51
C PRO A 30 -12.37 -11.32 3.30
N PHE A 31 -12.14 -10.05 3.60
CA PHE A 31 -11.16 -9.64 4.60
C PHE A 31 -11.61 -10.31 5.90
N ILE A 32 -10.79 -11.23 6.42
CA ILE A 32 -11.05 -11.82 7.73
C ILE A 32 -10.76 -10.69 8.72
N ASP A 33 -11.82 -10.00 9.13
CA ASP A 33 -11.77 -9.12 10.29
C ASP A 33 -11.54 -10.01 11.51
N ASP A 34 -10.32 -10.01 12.04
CA ASP A 34 -9.97 -10.62 13.35
C ASP A 34 -10.56 -9.80 14.52
N ASP A 35 -11.71 -9.16 14.34
CA ASP A 35 -12.49 -8.59 15.44
C ASP A 35 -13.51 -9.64 15.89
N ALA A 36 -13.01 -10.63 16.63
CA ALA A 36 -13.84 -11.57 17.36
C ALA A 36 -14.53 -10.83 18.52
N THR A 37 -15.53 -10.01 18.22
CA THR A 37 -16.62 -9.81 19.18
C THR A 37 -17.50 -11.06 19.13
N ASP A 38 -17.29 -11.89 20.15
CA ASP A 38 -18.20 -12.93 20.62
C ASP A 38 -19.66 -12.46 20.50
N ASP A 39 -20.39 -12.99 19.51
CA ASP A 39 -21.82 -13.13 19.67
C ASP A 39 -22.28 -14.50 19.17
N THR A 40 -22.88 -15.20 20.10
CA THR A 40 -23.26 -16.59 20.05
C THR A 40 -24.52 -16.73 19.21
N THR A 41 -24.52 -17.59 18.18
CA THR A 41 -25.56 -18.62 17.92
C THR A 41 -25.44 -19.18 16.48
N ALA A 42 -25.00 -20.43 16.33
CA ALA A 42 -25.66 -21.43 15.47
C ALA A 42 -24.99 -22.80 15.64
N ALA A 43 -25.84 -23.81 15.80
CA ALA A 43 -25.50 -25.17 16.18
C ALA A 43 -24.64 -25.93 15.16
N ALA A 44 -23.65 -26.67 15.67
CA ALA A 44 -23.14 -27.88 15.03
C ALA A 44 -22.89 -28.97 16.08
N THR A 45 -23.47 -30.12 15.82
CA THR A 45 -23.65 -31.26 16.72
C THR A 45 -22.36 -32.06 16.91
N ALA A 46 -22.10 -32.42 18.18
CA ALA A 46 -21.38 -33.58 18.70
C ALA A 46 -20.03 -33.99 18.07
N GLY A 47 -18.96 -33.55 18.74
CA GLY A 47 -17.66 -34.22 18.79
C GLY A 47 -16.99 -33.90 20.13
N THR A 48 -17.45 -34.53 21.22
CA THR A 48 -16.89 -34.32 22.58
C THR A 48 -15.52 -35.00 22.72
N GLY A 49 -14.49 -34.36 22.18
CA GLY A 49 -13.12 -34.50 22.67
C GLY A 49 -12.71 -33.20 23.37
N PRO A 50 -11.85 -33.22 24.40
CA PRO A 50 -11.37 -31.99 25.00
C PRO A 50 -10.56 -31.23 23.94
N VAL A 51 -11.15 -30.18 23.35
CA VAL A 51 -10.42 -29.21 22.53
C VAL A 51 -9.58 -28.42 23.52
N VAL A 52 -8.37 -28.92 23.78
CA VAL A 52 -7.31 -28.10 24.35
C VAL A 52 -6.96 -27.10 23.26
N SER A 53 -7.50 -25.88 23.33
CA SER A 53 -7.00 -24.76 22.56
C SER A 53 -5.62 -24.36 23.11
N SER A 54 -4.62 -25.21 22.90
CA SER A 54 -3.24 -24.77 22.99
C SER A 54 -3.07 -23.76 21.86
N ALA A 55 -3.05 -22.47 22.20
CA ALA A 55 -2.74 -21.41 21.27
C ALA A 55 -1.43 -21.79 20.57
N PHE A 56 -1.48 -22.04 19.26
CA PHE A 56 -0.30 -22.36 18.49
C PHE A 56 0.66 -21.18 18.61
N GLN A 57 1.82 -21.40 19.23
CA GLN A 57 2.85 -20.39 19.38
C GLN A 57 4.01 -20.78 18.45
N CYS A 58 4.26 -19.93 17.45
CA CYS A 58 5.40 -20.11 16.56
C CYS A 58 6.70 -19.96 17.36
N ASP A 59 7.44 -21.06 17.54
CA ASP A 59 8.79 -21.08 18.12
C ASP A 59 9.83 -20.55 17.12
N LEU A 60 9.64 -19.32 16.65
CA LEU A 60 10.62 -18.66 15.78
C LEU A 60 11.78 -18.12 16.64
N PRO A 61 13.04 -18.37 16.23
CA PRO A 61 14.18 -17.77 16.89
C PRO A 61 14.13 -16.25 16.76
N PRO A 62 14.74 -15.51 17.71
CA PRO A 62 14.81 -14.06 17.61
C PRO A 62 15.56 -13.64 16.34
N PRO A 63 15.24 -12.45 15.78
CA PRO A 63 15.93 -11.92 14.60
C PRO A 63 17.45 -11.85 14.84
N VAL A 64 18.23 -12.40 13.91
CA VAL A 64 19.70 -12.36 13.96
C VAL A 64 20.19 -11.19 13.11
N ALA A 65 21.03 -10.34 13.69
CA ALA A 65 21.73 -9.31 12.94
C ALA A 65 22.94 -9.93 12.19
N PRO A 66 23.17 -9.60 10.91
CA PRO A 66 24.34 -10.07 10.19
C PRO A 66 25.63 -9.49 10.80
N SER A 67 26.69 -10.30 10.86
CA SER A 67 28.04 -9.87 11.26
C SER A 67 28.92 -9.68 10.02
N ASP A 68 28.43 -8.91 9.06
CA ASP A 68 29.05 -8.67 7.75
C ASP A 68 29.94 -7.40 7.72
N GLY A 69 30.02 -6.67 8.84
CA GLY A 69 30.80 -5.43 8.94
C GLY A 69 30.09 -4.21 8.34
N LEU A 70 28.84 -4.35 7.89
CA LEU A 70 28.02 -3.22 7.46
C LEU A 70 27.25 -2.63 8.64
N PRO A 71 26.91 -1.32 8.61
CA PRO A 71 26.02 -0.76 9.60
C PRO A 71 24.65 -1.45 9.57
N SER A 72 24.07 -1.64 10.75
CA SER A 72 22.73 -2.21 10.89
C SER A 72 21.71 -1.43 10.04
N ALA A 73 20.94 -2.14 9.22
CA ALA A 73 19.85 -1.55 8.46
C ALA A 73 18.85 -0.81 9.36
N ARG A 74 18.65 -1.33 10.59
CA ARG A 74 17.78 -0.70 11.58
C ARG A 74 18.31 0.70 11.92
N ASP A 75 19.61 0.83 12.16
CA ASP A 75 20.22 2.10 12.55
C ASP A 75 20.25 3.11 11.39
N LEU A 76 20.40 2.62 10.14
CA LEU A 76 20.40 3.46 8.94
C LEU A 76 19.02 3.96 8.54
N PHE A 77 17.98 3.13 8.68
CA PHE A 77 16.70 3.34 7.99
C PHE A 77 15.50 3.61 8.91
N THR A 78 15.65 3.56 10.24
CA THR A 78 14.52 3.75 11.18
C THR A 78 14.40 5.13 11.79
N SER A 79 15.36 6.04 11.57
CA SER A 79 15.19 7.43 12.03
C SER A 79 14.03 8.11 11.30
N GLU A 80 13.36 9.05 11.97
CA GLU A 80 12.25 9.82 11.35
C GLU A 80 12.69 10.50 10.06
N ALA A 81 13.90 11.06 10.03
CA ALA A 81 14.47 11.68 8.85
C ALA A 81 14.68 10.66 7.70
N ALA A 82 15.18 9.46 8.01
CA ALA A 82 15.37 8.40 7.03
C ALA A 82 14.02 7.91 6.47
N ILE A 83 13.03 7.68 7.33
CA ILE A 83 11.67 7.28 6.93
C ILE A 83 11.05 8.36 6.04
N ARG A 84 11.09 9.64 6.45
CA ARG A 84 10.55 10.74 5.66
C ARG A 84 11.24 10.84 4.29
N LYS A 85 12.55 10.62 4.23
CA LYS A 85 13.27 10.61 2.95
C LYS A 85 12.88 9.43 2.07
N GLN A 86 12.69 8.24 2.64
CA GLN A 86 12.21 7.08 1.89
C GLN A 86 10.81 7.32 1.31
N VAL A 87 9.89 7.87 2.12
CA VAL A 87 8.55 8.24 1.68
C VAL A 87 8.60 9.27 0.55
N GLU A 88 9.40 10.33 0.68
CA GLU A 88 9.58 11.35 -0.34
C GLU A 88 10.05 10.73 -1.68
N ARG A 89 11.08 9.88 -1.63
CA ARG A 89 11.65 9.21 -2.80
C ARG A 89 10.64 8.24 -3.44
N HIS A 90 10.00 7.40 -2.64
CA HIS A 90 9.02 6.43 -3.13
C HIS A 90 7.80 7.12 -3.73
N ALA A 91 7.27 8.15 -3.06
CA ALA A 91 6.13 8.91 -3.57
C ALA A 91 6.46 9.65 -4.88
N ALA A 92 7.73 10.03 -5.13
CA ALA A 92 8.13 10.58 -6.42
C ALA A 92 8.02 9.54 -7.54
N LEU A 93 8.41 8.28 -7.27
CA LEU A 93 8.30 7.18 -8.24
C LEU A 93 6.85 6.81 -8.55
N VAL A 94 5.99 6.71 -7.51
CA VAL A 94 4.57 6.37 -7.67
C VAL A 94 3.81 7.42 -8.52
N ARG A 95 4.27 8.67 -8.55
CA ARG A 95 3.65 9.72 -9.37
C ARG A 95 3.95 9.58 -10.87
N VAL A 96 4.98 8.81 -11.24
CA VAL A 96 5.27 8.52 -12.64
C VAL A 96 4.27 7.45 -13.11
N PRO A 97 3.46 7.70 -14.16
CA PRO A 97 2.43 6.76 -14.61
C PRO A 97 3.03 5.60 -15.42
N SER A 98 3.98 4.86 -14.84
CA SER A 98 4.79 3.82 -15.49
C SER A 98 4.02 2.50 -15.71
N ILE A 99 2.84 2.58 -16.31
CA ILE A 99 1.95 1.44 -16.58
C ILE A 99 2.49 0.66 -17.78
N CYS A 100 2.60 -0.67 -17.63
CA CYS A 100 2.94 -1.59 -18.70
C CYS A 100 1.64 -2.22 -19.23
N TYR A 101 1.40 -2.12 -20.54
CA TYR A 101 0.24 -2.75 -21.20
C TYR A 101 0.67 -4.06 -21.88
N ASP A 102 -0.24 -5.04 -21.94
CA ASP A 102 0.03 -6.34 -22.57
C ASP A 102 0.24 -6.25 -24.09
N ASP A 103 -0.23 -5.17 -24.72
CA ASP A 103 -0.18 -4.92 -26.17
C ASP A 103 0.90 -3.88 -26.56
N LEU A 104 1.92 -3.68 -25.72
CA LEU A 104 3.05 -2.81 -26.04
C LEU A 104 3.80 -3.33 -27.28
N GLY A 105 4.11 -2.40 -28.20
CA GLY A 105 4.97 -2.67 -29.35
C GLY A 105 6.46 -2.68 -29.00
N ASP A 106 7.32 -2.67 -30.01
CA ASP A 106 8.78 -2.59 -29.84
C ASP A 106 9.19 -1.32 -29.07
N PHE A 107 10.20 -1.45 -28.21
CA PHE A 107 10.64 -0.39 -27.28
C PHE A 107 11.12 0.91 -27.96
N ASP A 108 11.58 0.82 -29.20
CA ASP A 108 12.09 1.94 -30.00
C ASP A 108 11.02 2.57 -30.90
N LYS A 109 9.82 1.99 -30.94
CA LYS A 109 8.73 2.41 -31.85
C LYS A 109 7.48 2.85 -31.11
N ASP A 110 7.14 2.20 -30.00
CA ASP A 110 5.94 2.52 -29.23
C ASP A 110 6.25 3.60 -28.19
N GLU A 111 5.71 4.80 -28.41
CA GLU A 111 5.92 5.95 -27.54
C GLU A 111 5.42 5.74 -26.11
N ARG A 112 4.56 4.75 -25.85
CA ARG A 112 4.12 4.40 -24.49
C ARG A 112 5.29 3.96 -23.61
N TRP A 113 6.39 3.48 -24.18
CA TRP A 113 7.62 3.20 -23.43
C TRP A 113 8.32 4.45 -22.90
N ASN A 114 8.00 5.65 -23.40
CA ASN A 114 8.72 6.87 -23.03
C ASN A 114 8.61 7.22 -21.54
N VAL A 115 7.55 6.77 -20.86
CA VAL A 115 7.35 6.98 -19.42
C VAL A 115 8.48 6.36 -18.58
N PHE A 116 9.15 5.33 -19.07
CA PHE A 116 10.26 4.70 -18.35
C PHE A 116 11.54 5.54 -18.38
N TYR A 117 11.72 6.43 -19.37
CA TYR A 117 12.79 7.43 -19.34
C TYR A 117 12.53 8.47 -18.24
N GLU A 118 11.28 8.91 -18.07
CA GLU A 118 10.90 9.78 -16.95
C GLU A 118 11.12 9.09 -15.60
N LEU A 119 10.72 7.81 -15.47
CA LEU A 119 10.97 7.02 -14.26
C LEU A 119 12.47 6.95 -13.94
N HIS A 120 13.31 6.71 -14.95
CA HIS A 120 14.76 6.69 -14.79
C HIS A 120 15.31 8.04 -14.31
N ASP A 121 14.83 9.16 -14.87
CA ASP A 121 15.27 10.49 -14.45
C ASP A 121 14.86 10.81 -13.00
N VAL A 122 13.67 10.38 -12.59
CA VAL A 122 13.22 10.48 -11.18
C VAL A 122 14.12 9.63 -10.28
N LEU A 123 14.45 8.40 -10.65
CA LEU A 123 15.37 7.54 -9.89
C LEU A 123 16.75 8.19 -9.75
N LYS A 124 17.33 8.67 -10.85
CA LYS A 124 18.64 9.32 -10.87
C LYS A 124 18.67 10.56 -9.96
N LYS A 125 17.59 11.34 -9.95
CA LYS A 125 17.44 12.53 -9.10
C LYS A 125 17.24 12.18 -7.62
N THR A 126 16.47 11.14 -7.33
CA THR A 126 16.05 10.81 -5.95
C THR A 126 17.06 9.93 -5.22
N TYR A 127 17.81 9.08 -5.94
CA TYR A 127 18.86 8.20 -5.44
C TYR A 127 20.22 8.54 -6.07
N PRO A 128 20.81 9.70 -5.74
CA PRO A 128 22.12 10.07 -6.27
C PRO A 128 23.19 9.09 -5.79
N VAL A 129 24.13 8.78 -6.69
CA VAL A 129 25.32 7.99 -6.39
C VAL A 129 26.18 8.78 -5.40
N LEU A 130 26.64 8.12 -4.33
CA LEU A 130 27.55 8.68 -3.33
C LEU A 130 28.94 8.95 -3.92
#